data_AF-A0A5J6MMT1-F1
#
_entry.id   AF-A0A5J6MMT1-F1
#
_cell.length_a   1.000
_cell.length_b   1.000
_cell.length_c   1.000
_cell.angle_alpha   90.00
_cell.angle_beta   90.00
_cell.angle_gamma   90.00
#
_symmetry.space_group_name_H-M   'P 1'
#
loop_
_entity.id
_entity.type
_entity.pdbx_description
1 polymer ?
#
loop_
_entity_poly.entity_id
_entity_poly.type
_entity_poly.pdbx_seq_one_letter_code
_entity_poly.pdbx_strand_id
1 'polypeptide(L)'
;MTIRGEVNLPRDTVTATVANGESLSDVVDLGGMSLTGIVMPADWDAADLTFQASPTGVGASFADLYDAAGTEITVSAAASIAIAIEPAAWAGLRYLKIRSGTSGSPVNQGADRALVLLVRPV
;
A
#
# COMPACT_ATOMS: atom_id res chain seq x y z
N MET A 1 18.35 -31.02 -22.58
CA MET A 1 19.32 -30.33 -21.70
C MET A 1 18.53 -29.32 -20.89
N THR A 2 18.44 -29.55 -19.59
CA THR A 2 17.40 -29.15 -18.62
C THR A 2 16.92 -27.69 -18.68
N ILE A 3 15.60 -27.53 -18.83
CA ILE A 3 14.84 -26.30 -18.57
C ILE A 3 15.08 -25.95 -17.10
N ARG A 4 15.74 -24.81 -16.82
CA ARG A 4 15.82 -24.30 -15.45
C ARG A 4 14.39 -23.93 -15.05
N GLY A 5 13.86 -24.61 -14.04
CA GLY A 5 12.58 -24.25 -13.44
C GLY A 5 12.65 -22.81 -12.96
N GLU A 6 12.06 -21.90 -13.74
CA GLU A 6 11.69 -20.60 -13.21
C GLU A 6 10.71 -20.88 -12.08
N VAL A 7 11.11 -20.57 -10.85
CA VAL A 7 10.16 -20.52 -9.75
C VAL A 7 9.19 -19.39 -10.10
N ASN A 8 8.03 -19.75 -10.66
CA ASN A 8 6.90 -18.84 -10.79
C ASN A 8 6.36 -18.60 -9.37
N LEU A 9 7.04 -17.74 -8.61
CA LEU A 9 6.44 -17.16 -7.41
C LEU A 9 5.21 -16.39 -7.92
N PRO A 10 3.98 -16.74 -7.52
CA PRO A 10 2.80 -16.00 -7.97
C PRO A 10 3.02 -14.54 -7.58
N ARG A 11 3.14 -13.68 -8.60
CA ARG A 11 3.11 -12.25 -8.42
C ARG A 11 1.66 -11.89 -8.16
N ASP A 12 1.30 -11.94 -6.88
CA ASP A 12 -0.05 -11.64 -6.47
C ASP A 12 -0.25 -10.13 -6.38
N THR A 13 -1.48 -9.72 -6.65
CA THR A 13 -1.92 -8.34 -6.53
C THR A 13 -3.06 -8.24 -5.55
N VAL A 14 -3.07 -7.20 -4.73
CA VAL A 14 -4.18 -6.88 -3.83
C VAL A 14 -4.63 -5.45 -4.12
N THR A 15 -5.93 -5.18 -4.04
CA THR A 15 -6.46 -3.83 -4.30
C THR A 15 -6.75 -3.13 -2.99
N ALA A 16 -6.33 -1.87 -2.88
CA ALA A 16 -6.76 -0.93 -1.84
C ALA A 16 -7.66 0.12 -2.48
N THR A 17 -8.85 0.35 -1.93
CA THR A 17 -9.82 1.31 -2.45
C THR A 17 -9.96 2.47 -1.49
N VAL A 18 -9.63 3.68 -1.95
CA VAL A 18 -10.01 4.93 -1.29
C VAL A 18 -11.36 5.35 -1.85
N ALA A 19 -12.39 5.35 -1.00
CA ALA A 19 -13.74 5.73 -1.42
C ALA A 19 -13.84 7.24 -1.72
N ASN A 20 -14.82 7.61 -2.55
CA ASN A 20 -15.12 9.01 -2.82
C ASN A 20 -15.37 9.80 -1.51
N GLY A 21 -14.71 10.95 -1.37
CA GLY A 21 -14.79 11.80 -0.19
C GLY A 21 -13.94 11.35 0.98
N GLU A 22 -13.24 10.22 0.87
CA GLU A 22 -12.34 9.69 1.89
C GLU A 22 -10.88 9.92 1.50
N SER A 23 -10.00 9.91 2.50
CA SER A 23 -8.54 9.94 2.33
C SER A 23 -7.86 8.64 2.71
N LEU A 24 -8.57 7.71 3.36
CA LEU A 24 -8.05 6.40 3.75
C LEU A 24 -8.71 5.30 2.92
N SER A 25 -7.92 4.29 2.57
CA SER A 25 -8.44 3.10 1.94
C SER A 25 -9.24 2.22 2.90
N ASP A 26 -9.95 1.26 2.32
CA ASP A 26 -10.33 0.03 3.02
C ASP A 26 -9.09 -0.73 3.54
N VAL A 27 -9.35 -1.71 4.43
CA VAL A 27 -8.29 -2.52 5.01
C VAL A 27 -7.83 -3.55 4.01
N VAL A 28 -6.52 -3.58 3.77
CA VAL A 28 -5.84 -4.63 3.00
C VAL A 28 -5.24 -5.65 3.96
N ASP A 29 -5.52 -6.95 3.76
CA ASP A 29 -4.81 -8.06 4.42
C ASP A 29 -3.75 -8.62 3.47
N LEU A 30 -2.48 -8.38 3.77
CA LEU A 30 -1.33 -8.93 3.04
C LEU A 30 -1.04 -10.39 3.38
N GLY A 31 -1.64 -10.96 4.43
CA GLY A 31 -1.37 -12.31 4.88
C GLY A 31 0.12 -12.56 5.14
N GLY A 32 0.68 -13.57 4.47
CA GLY A 32 2.11 -13.91 4.51
C GLY A 32 2.95 -13.25 3.42
N MET A 33 2.50 -12.10 2.89
CA MET A 33 3.14 -11.40 1.78
C MET A 33 3.72 -10.06 2.22
N SER A 34 4.74 -9.57 1.52
CA SER A 34 5.29 -8.22 1.64
C SER A 34 4.95 -7.37 0.43
N LEU A 35 4.72 -6.07 0.67
CA LEU A 35 4.55 -5.07 -0.39
C LEU A 35 5.85 -4.90 -1.17
N THR A 36 5.73 -4.81 -2.49
CA THR A 36 6.87 -4.65 -3.42
C THR A 36 6.66 -3.50 -4.41
N GLY A 37 5.41 -3.03 -4.56
CA GLY A 37 5.12 -1.87 -5.38
C GLY A 37 3.65 -1.49 -5.33
N ILE A 38 3.36 -0.31 -5.89
CA ILE A 38 2.02 0.26 -5.97
C ILE A 38 1.83 0.76 -7.40
N VAL A 39 0.75 0.35 -8.07
CA VAL A 39 0.34 0.90 -9.36
C VAL A 39 -0.79 1.89 -9.11
N MET A 40 -0.54 3.14 -9.47
CA MET A 40 -1.46 4.25 -9.25
C MET A 40 -2.49 4.34 -10.39
N PRO A 41 -3.76 4.66 -10.07
CA PRO A 41 -4.78 4.87 -11.10
C PRO A 41 -4.49 6.13 -11.92
N ALA A 42 -5.11 6.21 -13.10
CA ALA A 42 -4.99 7.38 -13.97
C ALA A 42 -5.70 8.61 -13.39
N ASP A 43 -6.75 8.40 -12.61
CA ASP A 43 -7.56 9.47 -12.05
C ASP A 43 -7.16 9.83 -10.61
N TRP A 44 -5.89 9.66 -10.21
CA TRP A 44 -5.45 10.00 -8.85
C TRP A 44 -5.48 11.51 -8.60
N ASP A 45 -6.14 11.95 -7.51
CA ASP A 45 -6.02 13.34 -7.06
C ASP A 45 -4.64 13.51 -6.38
N ALA A 46 -3.83 14.44 -6.91
CA ALA A 46 -2.40 14.52 -6.63
C ALA A 46 -2.07 14.71 -5.13
N ALA A 47 -1.70 13.61 -4.48
CA ALA A 47 -1.23 13.55 -3.11
C ALA A 47 -0.19 12.43 -2.96
N ASP A 48 0.77 12.62 -2.06
CA ASP A 48 1.66 11.55 -1.60
C ASP A 48 0.88 10.49 -0.82
N LEU A 49 1.47 9.32 -0.64
CA LEU A 49 0.88 8.23 0.14
C LEU A 49 1.55 8.11 1.50
N THR A 50 0.76 8.03 2.57
CA THR A 50 1.21 7.49 3.85
C THR A 50 0.39 6.27 4.26
N PHE A 51 0.75 5.62 5.37
CA PHE A 51 0.23 4.28 5.67
C PHE A 51 -0.18 4.16 7.12
N GLN A 52 -1.17 3.32 7.35
CA GLN A 52 -1.47 2.83 8.68
C GLN A 52 -1.35 1.32 8.71
N ALA A 53 -0.88 0.79 9.83
CA ALA A 53 -0.77 -0.65 10.05
C ALA A 53 -1.56 -1.09 11.28
N SER A 54 -2.02 -2.34 11.26
CA SER A 54 -2.62 -3.00 12.43
C SER A 54 -2.08 -4.43 12.55
N PRO A 55 -1.81 -4.92 13.78
CA PRO A 55 -1.45 -6.32 13.99
C PRO A 55 -2.67 -7.26 14.01
N THR A 56 -3.88 -6.73 14.22
CA THR A 56 -5.09 -7.52 14.50
C THR A 56 -6.20 -7.39 13.45
N GLY A 57 -6.19 -6.34 12.62
CA GLY A 57 -6.93 -6.31 11.35
C GLY A 57 -8.25 -5.54 11.37
N VAL A 58 -9.24 -6.03 10.61
CA VAL A 58 -10.51 -5.32 10.35
C VAL A 58 -11.28 -5.09 11.66
N GLY A 59 -11.69 -3.84 11.91
CA GLY A 59 -12.36 -3.45 13.15
C GLY A 59 -11.43 -3.20 14.34
N ALA A 60 -10.12 -3.32 14.15
CA ALA A 60 -9.12 -2.95 15.15
C ALA A 60 -8.62 -1.51 14.98
N SER A 61 -7.86 -1.04 15.96
CA SER A 61 -7.11 0.20 15.85
C SER A 61 -6.00 0.07 14.80
N PHE A 62 -5.86 1.11 13.99
CA PHE A 62 -4.76 1.29 13.04
C PHE A 62 -3.87 2.42 13.56
N ALA A 63 -2.56 2.20 13.54
CA ALA A 63 -1.57 3.21 13.89
C ALA A 63 -0.90 3.74 12.62
N ASP A 64 -0.61 5.03 12.58
CA ASP A 64 0.19 5.61 11.51
C ASP A 64 1.59 4.97 11.49
N LEU A 65 2.08 4.65 10.30
CA LEU A 65 3.34 3.95 10.13
C LEU A 65 4.50 4.94 10.08
N TYR A 66 5.41 4.81 11.04
CA TYR A 66 6.62 5.62 11.16
C TYR A 66 7.85 4.71 11.08
N ASP A 67 8.95 5.24 10.55
CA ASP A 67 10.25 4.58 10.63
C ASP A 67 10.84 4.67 12.05
N ALA A 68 11.96 3.97 12.27
CA ALA A 68 12.68 3.99 13.55
C ALA A 68 13.31 5.36 13.88
N ALA A 69 13.37 6.29 12.91
CA ALA A 69 13.85 7.65 13.12
C ALA A 69 12.71 8.62 13.50
N GLY A 70 11.46 8.16 13.53
CA GLY A 70 10.30 8.98 13.87
C GLY A 70 9.75 9.79 12.69
N THR A 71 10.01 9.37 11.45
CA THR A 71 9.43 9.98 10.25
C THR A 71 8.24 9.15 9.77
N GLU A 72 7.13 9.81 9.43
CA GLU A 72 5.98 9.11 8.82
C GLU A 72 6.41 8.54 7.46
N ILE A 73 6.20 7.24 7.26
CA ILE A 73 6.53 6.58 6.01
C ILE A 73 5.70 7.21 4.90
N THR A 74 6.38 7.92 4.01
CA THR A 74 5.80 8.69 2.91
C THR A 74 6.33 8.18 1.58
N VAL A 75 5.44 7.94 0.63
CA VAL A 75 5.75 7.49 -0.72
C VAL A 75 5.19 8.52 -1.70
N SER A 76 6.06 9.17 -2.48
CA SER A 76 5.62 10.11 -3.50
C SER A 76 4.79 9.42 -4.57
N ALA A 77 3.62 9.99 -4.89
CA ALA A 77 2.68 9.40 -5.82
C ALA A 77 2.14 10.42 -6.82
N ALA A 78 1.79 9.93 -8.00
CA ALA A 78 1.16 10.68 -9.07
C ALA A 78 0.19 9.76 -9.82
N ALA A 79 -0.64 10.35 -10.67
CA ALA A 79 -1.47 9.57 -11.58
C ALA A 79 -0.64 8.76 -12.58
N SER A 80 -1.11 7.56 -12.94
CA SER A 80 -0.55 6.72 -14.01
C SER A 80 0.93 6.33 -13.85
N ILE A 81 1.42 6.17 -12.62
CA ILE A 81 2.77 5.67 -12.35
C ILE A 81 2.75 4.34 -11.60
N ALA A 82 3.84 3.57 -11.72
CA ALA A 82 4.14 2.45 -10.85
C ALA A 82 5.30 2.84 -9.92
N ILE A 83 5.14 2.55 -8.64
CA ILE A 83 6.08 2.91 -7.59
C ILE A 83 6.70 1.61 -7.07
N ALA A 84 8.03 1.52 -7.12
CA ALA A 84 8.76 0.39 -6.54
C ALA A 84 8.95 0.61 -5.04
N ILE A 85 8.79 -0.45 -4.25
CA ILE A 85 8.88 -0.43 -2.79
C ILE A 85 9.92 -1.46 -2.35
N GLU A 86 10.82 -1.06 -1.45
CA GLU A 86 11.80 -1.97 -0.86
C GLU A 86 11.10 -2.96 0.10
N PRO A 87 10.98 -4.25 -0.24
CA PRO A 87 10.10 -5.15 0.50
C PRO A 87 10.54 -5.42 1.93
N ALA A 88 11.84 -5.30 2.23
CA ALA A 88 12.35 -5.54 3.58
C ALA A 88 11.77 -4.56 4.61
N ALA A 89 11.43 -3.33 4.20
CA ALA A 89 10.82 -2.33 5.08
C ALA A 89 9.34 -2.64 5.43
N TRP A 90 8.73 -3.59 4.71
CA TRP A 90 7.32 -3.96 4.84
C TRP A 90 7.11 -5.38 5.37
N ALA A 91 8.22 -6.11 5.54
CA ALA A 91 8.19 -7.47 6.05
C ALA A 91 7.58 -7.49 7.47
N GLY A 92 6.55 -8.34 7.64
CA GLY A 92 5.84 -8.49 8.91
C GLY A 92 4.61 -7.57 9.07
N LEU A 93 4.39 -6.62 8.16
CA LEU A 93 3.13 -5.89 8.11
C LEU A 93 2.07 -6.75 7.45
N ARG A 94 0.93 -6.93 8.15
CA ARG A 94 -0.19 -7.73 7.64
C ARG A 94 -1.35 -6.86 7.19
N TYR A 95 -1.91 -6.08 8.10
CA TYR A 95 -3.07 -5.26 7.80
C TYR A 95 -2.67 -3.83 7.55
N LEU A 96 -2.98 -3.32 6.35
CA LEU A 96 -2.63 -1.97 5.93
C LEU A 96 -3.87 -1.16 5.57
N LYS A 97 -3.76 0.14 5.79
CA LYS A 97 -4.53 1.15 5.06
C LYS A 97 -3.57 2.10 4.39
N ILE A 98 -3.96 2.63 3.24
CA ILE A 98 -3.21 3.63 2.50
C ILE A 98 -3.96 4.94 2.63
N ARG A 99 -3.23 5.99 2.99
CA ARG A 99 -3.71 7.36 3.06
C ARG A 99 -3.27 8.12 1.83
N SER A 100 -4.19 8.87 1.25
CA SER A 100 -3.94 9.98 0.34
C SER A 100 -3.60 11.23 1.17
N GLY A 101 -2.37 11.72 1.07
CA GLY A 101 -1.79 12.76 1.92
C GLY A 101 -1.14 12.20 3.19
N THR A 102 -0.78 13.09 4.11
CA THR A 102 -0.12 12.73 5.38
C THR A 102 -1.11 12.67 6.53
N SER A 103 -0.69 12.14 7.69
CA SER A 103 -1.51 12.13 8.92
C SER A 103 -2.01 13.53 9.31
N GLY A 104 -1.17 14.56 9.17
CA GLY A 104 -1.50 15.95 9.49
C GLY A 104 -2.21 16.72 8.37
N SER A 105 -2.21 16.22 7.14
CA SER A 105 -2.86 16.86 5.99
C SER A 105 -3.38 15.81 5.01
N PRO A 106 -4.44 15.07 5.39
CA PRO A 106 -5.08 14.12 4.50
C PRO A 106 -5.75 14.83 3.33
N VAL A 107 -5.71 14.21 2.16
CA VAL A 107 -6.34 14.68 0.92
C VAL A 107 -7.44 13.72 0.53
N ASN A 108 -8.68 14.16 0.61
CA ASN A 108 -9.82 13.35 0.20
C ASN A 108 -9.85 13.21 -1.33
N GLN A 109 -10.13 12.00 -1.82
CA GLN A 109 -10.26 11.73 -3.24
C GLN A 109 -11.66 12.12 -3.74
N GLY A 110 -11.75 12.65 -4.97
CA GLY A 110 -13.00 13.12 -5.58
C GLY A 110 -13.85 12.04 -6.26
N ALA A 111 -13.36 10.79 -6.27
CA ALA A 111 -14.10 9.60 -6.68
C ALA A 111 -13.45 8.36 -6.06
N ASP A 112 -14.04 7.18 -6.26
CA ASP A 112 -13.43 5.92 -5.83
C ASP A 112 -12.10 5.69 -6.58
N ARG A 113 -11.02 5.46 -5.83
CA ARG A 113 -9.68 5.18 -6.36
C ARG A 113 -9.21 3.81 -5.95
N ALA A 114 -8.93 2.97 -6.94
CA ALA A 114 -8.32 1.66 -6.74
C ALA A 114 -6.81 1.75 -6.95
N LEU A 115 -6.04 1.49 -5.90
CA LEU A 115 -4.59 1.31 -5.95
C LEU A 115 -4.29 -0.19 -6.01
N VAL A 116 -3.46 -0.61 -6.96
CA VAL A 116 -3.07 -2.03 -7.07
C VAL A 116 -1.72 -2.22 -6.38
N LEU A 117 -1.72 -3.04 -5.34
CA LEU A 117 -0.53 -3.42 -4.59
C LEU A 117 0.10 -4.66 -5.19
N LEU A 118 1.38 -4.57 -5.52
CA LEU A 118 2.19 -5.70 -5.96
C LEU A 118 2.82 -6.34 -4.73
N VAL A 119 2.59 -7.64 -4.52
CA VAL A 119 3.06 -8.33 -3.32
C VAL A 119 3.87 -9.58 -3.67
N ARG A 120 4.71 -10.02 -2.74
CA ARG A 120 5.47 -11.27 -2.83
C ARG A 120 5.42 -12.06 -1.53
N PRO A 121 5.56 -13.39 -1.55
CA PRO A 121 5.72 -14.17 -0.31
C PRO A 121 6.94 -13.71 0.49
N VAL A 122 6.80 -13.70 1.82
CA VAL A 122 7.88 -13.42 2.79
C VAL A 122 8.75 -14.64 3.02
#